data_AF-A0A8H2XP85-F1
#
_entry.id   AF-A0A8H2XP85-F1
#
_cell.length_a   1.000
_cell.length_b   1.000
_cell.length_c   1.000
_cell.angle_alpha   90.00
_cell.angle_beta   90.00
_cell.angle_gamma   90.00
#
_symmetry.space_group_name_H-M   'P 1'
#
loop_
_entity.id
_entity.type
_entity.pdbx_description
1 polymer ?
#
loop_
_entity_poly.entity_id
_entity_poly.type
_entity_poly.pdbx_seq_one_letter_code
_entity_poly.pdbx_strand_id
1 'polypeptide(L)'
;MNTTDLVNCTVDIKGTLLWGTDIQYWLNNSLPIGYQNQSSAWFLGGTNLRVRGFGYGTIDGNGQVSHTLSIRATRYDYTKGVSNLAGKPHSLTIWKSKNSVFEGIRFVKSQMW
;
A
#
# COMPACT_ATOMS: atom_id res chain seq x y z
N MET A 1 6.26 -2.50 4.58
CA MET A 1 7.29 -3.23 3.80
C MET A 1 8.22 -2.22 3.15
N ASN A 2 9.53 -2.33 3.32
CA ASN A 2 10.49 -1.40 2.72
C ASN A 2 11.46 -2.14 1.80
N THR A 3 11.38 -1.91 0.49
CA THR A 3 12.26 -2.47 -0.54
C THR A 3 12.80 -1.34 -1.40
N THR A 4 13.67 -0.52 -0.80
CA THR A 4 14.33 0.62 -1.45
C THR A 4 15.77 0.29 -1.81
N ASP A 5 16.43 1.23 -2.49
CA ASP A 5 17.87 1.18 -2.80
C ASP A 5 18.27 -0.02 -3.66
N LEU A 6 17.30 -0.59 -4.39
CA LEU A 6 17.53 -1.64 -5.37
C LEU A 6 18.29 -1.08 -6.58
N VAL A 7 19.18 -1.88 -7.18
CA VAL A 7 19.95 -1.48 -8.36
C VAL A 7 19.92 -2.59 -9.39
N ASN A 8 19.53 -2.28 -10.64
CA ASN A 8 19.49 -3.22 -11.77
C ASN A 8 18.67 -4.49 -11.47
N CYS A 9 17.52 -4.33 -10.81
CA CYS A 9 16.68 -5.44 -10.37
C CYS A 9 15.37 -5.54 -11.16
N THR A 10 14.89 -6.78 -11.32
CA THR A 10 13.53 -7.06 -11.81
C THR A 10 12.67 -7.53 -10.64
N VAL A 11 11.47 -6.94 -10.50
CA VAL A 11 10.50 -7.29 -9.46
C VAL A 11 9.23 -7.78 -10.14
N ASP A 12 8.90 -9.05 -9.92
CA ASP A 12 7.74 -9.70 -10.53
C ASP A 12 6.62 -9.88 -9.51
N ILE A 13 5.47 -9.25 -9.78
CA ILE A 13 4.24 -9.41 -8.99
C ILE A 13 3.32 -10.37 -9.75
N LYS A 14 3.34 -11.65 -9.35
CA LYS A 14 2.57 -12.74 -9.99
C LYS A 14 1.32 -13.16 -9.21
N GLY A 15 0.95 -12.43 -8.17
CA GLY A 15 -0.19 -12.78 -7.32
C GLY A 15 -0.83 -11.55 -6.73
N THR A 16 -1.61 -11.75 -5.67
CA THR A 16 -2.26 -10.66 -4.93
C THR A 16 -1.50 -10.37 -3.65
N LEU A 17 -0.98 -9.16 -3.54
CA LEU A 17 -0.56 -8.56 -2.28
C LEU A 17 -1.81 -7.98 -1.61
N LEU A 18 -2.32 -8.68 -0.59
CA LEU A 18 -3.49 -8.28 0.17
C LEU A 18 -3.07 -7.56 1.46
N TRP A 19 -3.45 -6.29 1.60
CA TRP A 19 -3.23 -5.54 2.83
C TRP A 19 -4.24 -5.92 3.90
N GLY A 20 -3.73 -6.21 5.10
CA GLY A 20 -4.56 -6.52 6.26
C GLY A 20 -5.44 -5.34 6.68
N THR A 21 -6.50 -5.62 7.43
CA THR A 21 -7.47 -4.60 7.91
C THR A 21 -7.15 -4.07 9.31
N ASP A 22 -6.10 -4.59 9.95
CA ASP A 22 -5.70 -4.23 11.30
C ASP A 22 -5.12 -2.80 11.36
N ILE A 23 -5.91 -1.91 11.96
CA ILE A 23 -5.57 -0.48 12.09
C ILE A 23 -4.38 -0.28 13.02
N GLN A 24 -4.31 -1.02 14.12
CA GLN A 24 -3.24 -0.87 15.11
C GLN A 24 -1.91 -1.32 14.51
N TYR A 25 -1.93 -2.38 13.71
CA TYR A 25 -0.76 -2.79 12.94
C TYR A 25 -0.29 -1.67 12.01
N TRP A 26 -1.18 -1.06 11.23
CA TRP A 26 -0.79 -0.01 10.27
C TRP A 26 -0.34 1.29 10.95
N LEU A 27 -0.93 1.66 12.09
CA LEU A 27 -0.47 2.82 12.85
C LEU A 27 0.99 2.65 13.32
N ASN A 28 1.38 1.43 13.68
CA ASN A 28 2.71 1.15 14.24
C ASN A 28 3.75 0.72 13.19
N ASN A 29 3.33 0.19 12.04
CA ASN A 29 4.24 -0.44 11.05
C ASN A 29 4.20 0.20 9.66
N SER A 30 3.34 1.22 9.45
CA SER A 30 3.35 1.95 8.19
C SER A 30 4.58 2.86 8.09
N LEU A 31 5.08 3.05 6.88
CA LEU A 31 6.30 3.81 6.62
C LEU A 31 5.96 5.30 6.52
N PRO A 32 6.50 6.17 7.39
CA PRO A 32 6.20 7.59 7.34
C PRO A 32 6.77 8.23 6.07
N ILE A 33 5.94 8.99 5.36
CA ILE A 33 6.37 9.73 4.16
C ILE A 33 7.06 11.04 4.54
N GLY A 34 6.78 11.57 5.74
CA GLY A 34 7.32 12.84 6.23
C GLY A 34 6.53 14.08 5.79
N TYR A 35 5.42 13.90 5.09
CA TYR A 35 4.53 14.98 4.63
C TYR A 35 3.07 14.64 4.95
N GLN A 36 2.29 15.66 5.38
CA GLN A 36 0.85 15.56 5.70
C GLN A 36 0.45 14.41 6.66
N ASN A 37 1.34 13.96 7.56
CA ASN A 37 1.12 12.78 8.42
C ASN A 37 0.71 11.52 7.63
N GLN A 38 1.20 11.40 6.39
CA GLN A 38 0.92 10.26 5.54
C GLN A 38 1.94 9.15 5.73
N SER A 39 1.49 7.94 5.48
CA SER A 39 2.31 6.75 5.53
C SER A 39 2.06 5.84 4.34
N SER A 40 2.88 4.80 4.19
CA SER A 40 2.75 3.82 3.12
C SER A 40 2.88 2.40 3.63
N ALA A 41 2.15 1.48 3.01
CA ALA A 41 2.23 0.06 3.29
C ALA A 41 3.50 -0.52 2.67
N TRP A 42 3.90 0.01 1.52
CA TRP A 42 5.05 -0.47 0.77
C TRP A 42 5.83 0.67 0.10
N PHE A 43 7.10 0.84 0.48
CA PHE A 43 8.07 1.61 -0.30
C PHE A 43 8.81 0.68 -1.26
N LEU A 44 8.69 0.97 -2.56
CA LEU A 44 9.44 0.29 -3.61
C LEU A 44 10.26 1.32 -4.37
N GLY A 45 11.58 1.15 -4.41
CA GLY A 45 12.48 2.21 -4.84
C GLY A 45 13.88 1.75 -5.23
N GLY A 46 14.57 2.54 -6.04
CA GLY A 46 15.91 2.21 -6.53
C GLY A 46 16.22 2.76 -7.91
N THR A 47 17.36 2.34 -8.47
CA THR A 47 17.82 2.75 -9.80
C THR A 47 17.75 1.60 -10.79
N ASN A 48 17.22 1.86 -11.98
CA ASN A 48 17.11 0.90 -13.08
C ASN A 48 16.32 -0.36 -12.67
N LEU A 49 15.09 -0.15 -12.19
CA LEU A 49 14.18 -1.24 -11.83
C LEU A 49 13.22 -1.56 -12.96
N ARG A 50 12.93 -2.86 -13.14
CA ARG A 50 11.81 -3.34 -13.96
C ARG A 50 10.79 -4.04 -13.08
N VAL A 51 9.68 -3.38 -12.81
CA VAL A 51 8.60 -3.91 -11.97
C VAL A 51 7.43 -4.34 -12.86
N ARG A 52 7.06 -5.62 -12.79
CA ARG A 52 6.10 -6.24 -13.71
C ARG A 52 4.96 -6.90 -12.96
N GLY A 53 3.75 -6.45 -13.22
CA GLY A 53 2.52 -7.11 -12.75
C GLY A 53 1.87 -8.04 -13.78
N PHE A 54 2.38 -8.14 -15.00
CA PHE A 54 1.86 -9.06 -16.04
C PHE A 54 0.36 -8.87 -16.37
N GLY A 55 -0.26 -7.77 -15.97
CA GLY A 55 -1.70 -7.50 -16.15
C GLY A 55 -2.63 -8.08 -15.07
N TYR A 56 -2.10 -8.92 -14.16
CA TYR A 56 -2.90 -9.57 -13.11
C TYR A 56 -2.31 -9.48 -11.70
N GLY A 57 -1.03 -9.13 -11.58
CA GLY A 57 -0.34 -8.84 -10.34
C GLY A 57 -1.05 -7.71 -9.61
N THR A 58 -1.64 -8.03 -8.46
CA THR A 58 -2.64 -7.19 -7.80
C THR A 58 -2.14 -6.69 -6.46
N ILE A 59 -2.35 -5.41 -6.18
CA ILE A 59 -2.25 -4.81 -4.87
C ILE A 59 -3.69 -4.54 -4.41
N ASP A 60 -4.22 -5.38 -3.51
CA ASP A 60 -5.55 -5.22 -2.92
C ASP A 60 -5.39 -4.53 -1.56
N GLY A 61 -5.79 -3.25 -1.52
CA GLY A 61 -5.71 -2.46 -0.32
C GLY A 61 -6.71 -2.84 0.76
N ASN A 62 -7.76 -3.58 0.43
CA ASN A 62 -8.83 -3.90 1.37
C ASN A 62 -9.42 -2.65 2.05
N GLY A 63 -9.46 -1.52 1.32
CA GLY A 63 -9.93 -0.22 1.79
C GLY A 63 -11.44 -0.13 1.98
N GLN A 64 -12.19 -1.07 1.36
CA GLN A 64 -13.63 -1.20 1.48
C GLN A 64 -14.01 -2.27 2.50
N VAL A 65 -13.58 -2.13 3.76
CA VAL A 65 -14.22 -2.86 4.85
C VAL A 65 -15.56 -2.17 5.10
N SER A 66 -16.61 -2.61 4.39
CA SER A 66 -17.99 -2.15 4.54
C SER A 66 -18.83 -3.27 5.15
N HIS A 67 -19.46 -2.94 6.28
CA HIS A 67 -20.64 -3.55 6.90
C HIS A 67 -20.86 -5.07 6.71
N THR A 68 -20.66 -5.86 7.79
CA THR A 68 -21.71 -6.71 8.40
C THR A 68 -21.13 -7.70 9.41
N LEU A 69 -21.60 -7.58 10.66
CA LEU A 69 -21.65 -8.54 11.77
C LEU A 69 -20.34 -9.06 12.40
N SER A 70 -20.14 -8.55 13.63
CA SER A 70 -19.55 -9.19 14.82
C SER A 70 -18.01 -9.29 14.97
N ILE A 71 -17.56 -8.72 16.10
CA ILE A 71 -16.35 -8.97 16.92
C ILE A 71 -14.97 -8.40 16.56
N ARG A 72 -14.79 -7.60 15.50
CA ARG A 72 -13.54 -6.83 15.31
C ARG A 72 -13.83 -5.43 14.78
N ALA A 73 -13.40 -4.40 15.52
CA ALA A 73 -13.63 -2.99 15.19
C ALA A 73 -13.26 -2.69 13.73
N THR A 74 -14.21 -2.15 12.96
CA THR A 74 -13.97 -1.81 11.56
C THR A 74 -13.26 -0.46 11.45
N ARG A 75 -12.59 -0.20 10.32
CA ARG A 75 -12.02 1.13 10.00
C ARG A 75 -13.08 2.24 10.04
N TYR A 76 -14.33 1.93 9.71
CA TYR A 76 -15.45 2.87 9.77
C TYR A 76 -15.82 3.26 11.21
N ASP A 77 -15.83 2.27 12.13
CA ASP A 77 -16.07 2.51 13.56
C ASP A 77 -14.92 3.30 14.20
N TYR A 78 -13.68 3.03 13.78
CA TYR A 78 -12.51 3.78 14.23
C TYR A 78 -12.50 5.22 13.72
N THR A 79 -12.98 5.45 12.49
CA THR A 79 -12.91 6.78 11.88
C THR A 79 -14.08 7.69 12.25
N LYS A 80 -15.18 7.16 12.82
CA LYS A 80 -16.40 7.92 13.14
C LYS A 80 -16.87 8.84 11.99
N GLY A 81 -16.68 8.41 10.73
CA GLY A 81 -17.04 9.20 9.55
C GLY A 81 -15.99 10.24 9.10
N VAL A 82 -14.81 10.29 9.70
CA VAL A 82 -13.71 11.17 9.26
C VAL A 82 -12.98 10.51 8.08
N SER A 83 -13.09 11.13 6.91
CA SER A 83 -12.56 10.58 5.64
C SER A 83 -11.02 10.52 5.59
N ASN A 84 -10.32 11.40 6.32
CA ASN A 84 -8.86 11.62 6.21
C ASN A 84 -8.09 11.46 7.53
N LEU A 85 -8.36 10.41 8.30
CA LEU A 85 -7.56 10.12 9.50
C LEU A 85 -6.12 9.75 9.15
N ALA A 86 -5.19 10.35 9.88
CA ALA A 86 -3.78 9.97 9.87
C ALA A 86 -3.65 8.46 10.20
N GLY A 87 -2.80 7.75 9.45
CA GLY A 87 -2.59 6.31 9.61
C GLY A 87 -3.31 5.40 8.62
N LYS A 88 -3.91 5.95 7.56
CA LYS A 88 -4.26 5.15 6.38
C LYS A 88 -3.06 5.15 5.41
N PRO A 89 -2.36 4.02 5.24
CA PRO A 89 -1.21 3.97 4.36
C PRO A 89 -1.62 4.00 2.89
N HIS A 90 -0.82 4.66 2.04
CA HIS A 90 -0.79 4.42 0.60
C HIS A 90 -0.49 2.94 0.33
N SER A 91 -1.09 2.37 -0.72
CA SER A 91 -0.95 0.94 -0.99
C SER A 91 0.46 0.60 -1.48
N LEU A 92 1.03 1.46 -2.32
CA LEU A 92 2.40 1.40 -2.80
C LEU A 92 2.89 2.82 -3.03
N THR A 93 4.10 3.12 -2.59
CA THR A 93 4.79 4.37 -2.91
C THR A 93 6.06 4.05 -3.66
N ILE A 94 6.16 4.58 -4.88
CA ILE A 94 7.38 4.55 -5.67
C ILE A 94 8.36 5.55 -5.04
N TRP A 95 9.37 5.04 -4.34
CA TRP A 95 10.22 5.85 -3.48
C TRP A 95 11.59 6.08 -4.12
N LYS A 96 12.02 7.35 -4.25
CA LYS A 96 13.35 7.73 -4.76
C LYS A 96 13.81 6.91 -5.99
N SER A 97 12.89 6.65 -6.91
CA SER A 97 13.15 5.79 -8.06
C SER A 97 13.75 6.57 -9.23
N LYS A 98 14.77 6.01 -9.89
CA LYS A 98 15.43 6.62 -11.05
C LYS A 98 15.57 5.62 -12.20
N ASN A 99 15.20 6.02 -13.41
CA ASN A 99 15.31 5.20 -14.63
C ASN A 99 14.61 3.84 -14.52
N SER A 100 13.47 3.79 -13.85
CA SER A 100 12.74 2.55 -13.59
C SER A 100 11.41 2.52 -14.31
N VAL A 101 10.95 1.32 -14.66
CA VAL A 101 9.65 1.08 -15.31
C VAL A 101 8.78 0.23 -14.40
N PHE A 102 7.54 0.67 -14.21
CA PHE A 102 6.50 -0.03 -13.46
C PHE A 102 5.34 -0.28 -14.42
N GLU A 103 5.01 -1.55 -14.68
CA GLU A 103 4.03 -1.90 -15.71
C GLU A 103 3.14 -3.08 -15.32
N GLY A 104 1.90 -3.06 -15.82
CA GLY A 104 0.97 -4.18 -15.69
C GLY A 104 0.53 -4.48 -14.25
N ILE A 105 0.69 -3.54 -13.31
CA ILE A 105 0.27 -3.67 -11.91
C ILE A 105 -1.20 -3.27 -11.79
N ARG A 106 -1.99 -4.08 -11.10
CA ARG A 106 -3.42 -3.83 -10.84
C ARG A 106 -3.62 -3.34 -9.41
N PHE A 107 -4.36 -2.25 -9.23
CA PHE A 107 -4.76 -1.72 -7.92
C PHE A 107 -6.25 -1.97 -7.68
N VAL A 108 -6.59 -2.50 -6.50
CA VAL A 108 -7.96 -2.84 -6.10
C VAL A 108 -8.21 -2.33 -4.69
N LYS A 109 -9.37 -1.69 -4.46
CA LYS A 109 -9.82 -1.21 -3.13
C LYS A 109 -8.71 -0.50 -2.35
N SER A 110 -8.01 0.44 -2.96
CA SER A 110 -6.91 1.16 -2.30
C SER A 110 -7.38 1.84 -1.02
N GLN A 111 -6.59 1.77 0.05
CA GLN A 111 -6.93 2.38 1.34
C GLN A 111 -6.85 3.91 1.30
N MET A 112 -5.92 4.42 0.48
CA MET A 112 -5.65 5.82 0.16
C MET A 112 -5.06 5.90 -1.26
N TRP A 113 -4.37 7.01 -1.58
CA TRP A 113 -3.68 7.28 -2.84
C TRP A 113 -2.70 6.17 -3.23
#